data_AF-A0A3M1Y0W6-F1
#
_entry.id   AF-A0A3M1Y0W6-F1
#
_cell.length_a   1.000
_cell.length_b   1.000
_cell.length_c   1.000
_cell.angle_alpha   90.00
_cell.angle_beta   90.00
_cell.angle_gamma   90.00
#
_symmetry.space_group_name_H-M   'P 1'
#
loop_
_entity.id
_entity.type
_entity.pdbx_description
1 polymer ?
#
loop_
_entity_poly.entity_id
_entity_poly.type
_entity_poly.pdbx_seq_one_letter_code
_entity_poly.pdbx_strand_id
1 'polypeptide(L)'
;MPDSPYLPEDEDSAQETRAARPTRHIPPVPIPPTPPRTRHQRQAQLPPRPQGKARARRDSGLYLPLWSLALMLFVVIGIAMGVVLLVISLGVQNTRNPNALPTQPAPVVIVSSPVPTERPAAFPASPATPTLPAQFRNLLQAPADFSLAGPVLPTVFISPTPIYIEIGVRVRVVGLSGDELNIRDSAGIFGTTVLFRVPEGTIFDVVAGPLQVDNLSWWQLRDPNDPTRIGWAASQYLEAIP
;
A
#
# COMPACT_ATOMS: atom_id res chain seq x y z
N MET A 1 -41.20 40.68 -64.67
CA MET A 1 -40.98 41.98 -63.99
C MET A 1 -40.19 41.67 -62.73
N PRO A 2 -39.16 42.46 -62.42
CA PRO A 2 -37.73 42.09 -62.40
C PRO A 2 -37.30 41.61 -60.99
N ASP A 3 -36.14 40.99 -60.79
CA ASP A 3 -34.87 41.70 -60.65
C ASP A 3 -33.64 40.79 -60.77
N SER A 4 -32.62 41.38 -61.41
CA SER A 4 -31.17 41.08 -61.29
C SER A 4 -30.70 41.21 -59.82
N PRO A 5 -29.42 40.95 -59.41
CA PRO A 5 -28.23 40.63 -60.21
C PRO A 5 -27.25 39.58 -59.61
N TYR A 6 -26.46 38.97 -60.50
CA TYR A 6 -24.98 38.83 -60.48
C TYR A 6 -24.22 38.31 -59.23
N LEU A 7 -23.71 37.05 -59.36
CA LEU A 7 -22.34 36.49 -59.17
C LEU A 7 -21.43 36.91 -57.99
N PRO A 8 -20.33 36.18 -57.67
CA PRO A 8 -19.85 34.86 -58.14
C PRO A 8 -19.51 33.94 -56.92
N GLU A 9 -19.15 32.67 -57.04
CA GLU A 9 -17.78 32.11 -57.11
C GLU A 9 -18.01 30.66 -56.64
N ASP A 10 -17.77 29.66 -57.47
CA ASP A 10 -16.52 28.90 -57.58
C ASP A 10 -16.71 27.52 -56.94
N GLU A 11 -16.01 26.57 -57.56
CA GLU A 11 -15.75 25.21 -57.09
C GLU A 11 -16.98 24.29 -56.99
N ASP A 12 -17.00 23.24 -57.80
CA ASP A 12 -16.20 22.05 -57.48
C ASP A 12 -16.50 20.93 -58.50
N SER A 13 -15.41 20.29 -58.92
CA SER A 13 -15.29 18.90 -59.34
C SER A 13 -16.51 18.14 -59.89
N ALA A 14 -16.41 17.75 -61.17
CA ALA A 14 -16.68 16.38 -61.62
C ALA A 14 -16.18 16.25 -63.07
N GLN A 15 -15.14 15.44 -63.31
CA GLN A 15 -15.29 14.12 -63.93
C GLN A 15 -16.26 14.09 -65.10
N GLU A 16 -15.75 13.89 -66.31
CA GLU A 16 -16.42 13.02 -67.29
C GLU A 16 -15.42 12.53 -68.34
N THR A 17 -15.19 11.23 -68.29
CA THR A 17 -14.53 10.38 -69.27
C THR A 17 -15.03 10.66 -70.70
N ARG A 18 -14.14 10.96 -71.67
CA ARG A 18 -14.53 10.86 -73.11
C ARG A 18 -13.38 10.54 -74.07
N ALA A 19 -13.37 9.27 -74.46
CA ALA A 19 -13.30 8.75 -75.83
C ALA A 19 -12.12 9.12 -76.79
N ALA A 20 -11.30 8.09 -77.07
CA ALA A 20 -11.10 7.44 -78.38
C ALA A 20 -10.40 8.15 -79.58
N ARG A 21 -9.17 7.65 -79.87
CA ARG A 21 -8.51 7.29 -81.17
C ARG A 21 -8.26 8.39 -82.25
N PRO A 22 -7.35 8.21 -83.27
CA PRO A 22 -6.63 7.01 -83.70
C PRO A 22 -5.11 7.14 -84.01
N THR A 23 -4.53 5.93 -84.16
CA THR A 23 -3.22 5.44 -84.63
C THR A 23 -2.42 6.25 -85.67
N ARG A 24 -1.11 6.37 -85.41
CA ARG A 24 -0.06 6.59 -86.42
C ARG A 24 0.95 5.42 -86.37
N HIS A 25 1.13 4.74 -87.49
CA HIS A 25 2.11 3.66 -87.71
C HIS A 25 3.55 4.16 -87.55
N ILE A 26 4.38 3.37 -86.86
CA ILE A 26 5.85 3.48 -86.85
C ILE A 26 6.41 2.04 -86.98
N PRO A 27 7.39 1.77 -87.87
CA PRO A 27 7.88 0.43 -88.22
C PRO A 27 8.72 -0.26 -87.11
N PRO A 28 8.94 -1.59 -87.17
CA PRO A 28 9.68 -2.33 -86.15
C PRO A 28 11.19 -2.07 -86.23
N VAL A 29 11.79 -1.69 -85.10
CA VAL A 29 13.24 -1.54 -84.94
C VAL A 29 13.84 -2.87 -84.44
N PRO A 30 14.99 -3.34 -84.95
CA PRO A 30 15.57 -4.64 -84.61
C PRO A 30 16.11 -4.73 -83.17
N ILE A 31 15.95 -5.89 -82.55
CA ILE A 31 16.42 -6.22 -81.20
C ILE A 31 17.93 -6.59 -81.26
N PRO A 32 18.81 -6.03 -80.42
CA PRO A 32 20.20 -6.49 -80.33
C PRO A 32 20.30 -7.84 -79.57
N PRO A 33 21.20 -8.76 -79.97
CA PRO A 33 21.36 -10.06 -79.31
C PRO A 33 22.02 -9.94 -77.93
N THR A 34 21.52 -10.74 -76.99
CA THR A 34 22.01 -10.86 -75.61
C THR A 34 23.37 -11.57 -75.57
N PRO A 35 24.40 -11.04 -74.88
CA PRO A 35 25.68 -11.75 -74.76
C PRO A 35 25.65 -12.85 -73.66
N PRO A 36 26.41 -13.95 -73.85
CA PRO A 36 26.46 -15.08 -72.92
C PRO A 36 27.29 -14.75 -71.68
N ARG A 37 26.77 -15.14 -70.50
CA ARG A 37 27.47 -14.99 -69.22
C ARG A 37 28.39 -16.20 -69.00
N THR A 38 29.59 -16.14 -69.56
CA THR A 38 30.62 -17.19 -69.38
C THR A 38 31.66 -16.76 -68.34
N ARG A 39 31.59 -17.45 -67.20
CA ARG A 39 32.63 -17.77 -66.21
C ARG A 39 34.09 -17.58 -66.70
N HIS A 40 34.87 -16.74 -66.02
CA HIS A 40 36.28 -17.05 -65.68
C HIS A 40 36.84 -16.20 -64.52
N GLN A 41 37.46 -16.91 -63.59
CA GLN A 41 38.36 -16.42 -62.54
C GLN A 41 39.55 -15.66 -63.13
N ARG A 42 39.93 -14.55 -62.51
CA ARG A 42 41.35 -14.23 -62.30
C ARG A 42 41.51 -13.58 -60.93
N GLN A 43 42.22 -14.30 -60.08
CA GLN A 43 42.58 -13.93 -58.72
C GLN A 43 43.37 -12.61 -58.74
N ALA A 44 42.87 -11.60 -58.03
CA ALA A 44 43.68 -10.51 -57.54
C ALA A 44 43.83 -10.73 -56.03
N GLN A 45 45.03 -11.15 -55.62
CA GLN A 45 45.47 -11.12 -54.23
C GLN A 45 45.18 -9.74 -53.62
N LEU A 46 44.35 -9.70 -52.58
CA LEU A 46 44.22 -8.57 -51.66
C LEU A 46 44.78 -9.00 -50.28
N PRO A 47 45.47 -8.09 -49.57
CA PRO A 47 46.22 -8.41 -48.34
C PRO A 47 45.29 -8.84 -47.19
N PRO A 48 45.80 -9.61 -46.20
CA PRO A 48 44.97 -10.14 -45.13
C PRO A 48 44.52 -9.00 -44.20
N ARG A 49 43.21 -8.73 -44.24
CA ARG A 49 42.51 -7.90 -43.26
C ARG A 49 42.52 -8.65 -41.91
N PRO A 50 42.91 -8.05 -40.78
CA PRO A 50 42.82 -8.72 -39.49
C PRO A 50 41.34 -8.97 -39.20
N GLN A 51 40.94 -10.24 -39.29
CA GLN A 51 39.59 -10.68 -38.97
C GLN A 51 39.37 -10.46 -37.47
N GLY A 52 38.53 -9.47 -37.14
CA GLY A 52 37.93 -9.37 -35.83
C GLY A 52 37.21 -10.67 -35.52
N LYS A 53 37.68 -11.38 -34.50
CA LYS A 53 37.02 -12.57 -33.94
C LYS A 53 35.77 -12.13 -33.20
N ALA A 54 34.72 -11.82 -33.95
CA ALA A 54 33.38 -11.67 -33.41
C ALA A 54 32.62 -12.99 -33.60
N ARG A 55 32.52 -13.71 -32.48
CA ARG A 55 31.42 -14.60 -32.08
C ARG A 55 31.40 -16.01 -32.67
N ALA A 56 31.78 -16.97 -31.82
CA ALA A 56 31.13 -18.27 -31.75
C ALA A 56 30.82 -18.56 -30.28
N ARG A 57 29.53 -18.82 -29.98
CA ARG A 57 29.01 -19.73 -28.93
C ARG A 57 29.77 -19.75 -27.59
N ARG A 58 29.29 -19.08 -26.53
CA ARG A 58 28.32 -19.64 -25.56
C ARG A 58 28.33 -21.17 -25.48
N ASP A 59 28.64 -21.64 -24.28
CA ASP A 59 28.40 -22.96 -23.68
C ASP A 59 29.55 -23.98 -23.69
N SER A 60 30.42 -23.84 -22.68
CA SER A 60 30.98 -24.90 -21.83
C SER A 60 31.89 -24.19 -20.83
N GLY A 61 31.38 -23.78 -19.67
CA GLY A 61 30.94 -24.69 -18.63
C GLY A 61 32.15 -24.86 -17.72
N LEU A 62 32.25 -23.99 -16.70
CA LEU A 62 33.26 -24.05 -15.65
C LEU A 62 33.37 -25.50 -15.17
N TYR A 63 34.38 -26.21 -15.64
CA TYR A 63 34.81 -27.51 -15.11
C TYR A 63 35.41 -27.23 -13.73
N LEU A 64 34.53 -26.96 -12.76
CA LEU A 64 34.90 -27.18 -11.36
C LEU A 64 35.13 -28.70 -11.26
N PRO A 65 36.32 -29.16 -10.83
CA PRO A 65 36.54 -30.59 -10.65
C PRO A 65 35.40 -31.13 -9.80
N LEU A 66 34.91 -32.34 -10.08
CA LEU A 66 33.82 -32.98 -9.33
C LEU A 66 34.05 -32.91 -7.80
N TRP A 67 35.32 -32.95 -7.39
CA TRP A 67 35.78 -32.74 -6.03
C TRP A 67 35.43 -31.35 -5.46
N SER A 68 35.54 -30.27 -6.24
CA SER A 68 35.13 -28.92 -5.84
C SER A 68 33.61 -28.77 -5.72
N LEU A 69 32.83 -29.44 -6.58
CA LEU A 69 31.38 -29.48 -6.46
C LEU A 69 30.96 -30.25 -5.19
N ALA A 70 31.60 -31.38 -4.91
CA ALA A 70 31.36 -32.14 -3.69
C ALA A 70 31.75 -31.35 -2.43
N LEU A 71 32.91 -30.67 -2.46
CA LEU A 71 33.38 -29.84 -1.34
C LEU A 71 32.46 -28.64 -1.13
N MET A 72 32.03 -27.98 -2.21
CA MET A 72 31.03 -26.91 -2.16
C MET A 72 29.70 -27.40 -1.55
N LEU A 73 29.21 -28.57 -1.98
CA LEU A 73 27.98 -29.16 -1.45
C LEU A 73 28.12 -29.46 0.05
N PHE A 74 29.24 -30.04 0.49
CA PHE A 74 29.51 -30.30 1.91
C PHE A 74 29.56 -29.03 2.74
N VAL A 75 30.18 -27.97 2.23
CA VAL A 75 30.24 -26.66 2.92
C VAL A 75 28.84 -26.06 3.05
N VAL A 76 28.04 -26.09 1.98
CA VAL A 76 26.66 -25.58 2.01
C VAL A 76 25.79 -26.38 2.98
N ILE A 77 25.89 -27.71 2.97
CA ILE A 77 25.18 -28.58 3.93
C ILE A 77 25.63 -28.27 5.37
N GLY A 78 26.93 -28.09 5.60
CA GLY A 78 27.47 -27.75 6.91
C GLY A 78 26.96 -26.39 7.42
N ILE A 79 26.92 -25.37 6.56
CA ILE A 79 26.38 -24.05 6.89
C ILE A 79 24.88 -24.14 7.16
N ALA A 80 24.12 -24.86 6.31
CA ALA A 80 22.68 -25.05 6.49
C ALA A 80 22.37 -25.77 7.80
N MET A 81 23.08 -26.87 8.11
CA MET A 81 22.97 -27.56 9.40
C MET A 81 23.38 -26.67 10.56
N GLY A 82 24.43 -25.87 10.41
CA GLY A 82 24.86 -24.92 11.43
C GLY A 82 23.78 -23.88 11.75
N VAL A 83 23.12 -23.33 10.73
CA VAL A 83 22.01 -22.39 10.89
C VAL A 83 20.79 -23.07 11.52
N VAL A 84 20.43 -24.28 11.08
CA VAL A 84 19.32 -25.04 11.66
C VAL A 84 19.59 -25.37 13.13
N LEU A 85 20.79 -25.84 13.46
CA LEU A 85 21.21 -26.11 14.84
C LEU A 85 21.27 -24.84 15.67
N LEU A 86 21.66 -23.71 15.09
CA LEU A 86 21.64 -22.40 15.75
C LEU A 86 20.21 -21.98 16.07
N VAL A 87 19.29 -22.02 15.11
CA VAL A 87 17.87 -21.67 15.32
C VAL A 87 17.22 -22.59 16.35
N ILE A 88 17.48 -23.90 16.28
CA ILE A 88 17.00 -24.86 17.28
C ILE A 88 17.64 -24.57 18.65
N SER A 89 18.93 -24.23 18.71
CA SER A 89 19.61 -23.88 19.97
C SER A 89 19.05 -22.59 20.59
N LEU A 90 18.75 -21.56 19.80
CA LEU A 90 18.06 -20.36 20.29
C LEU A 90 16.63 -20.66 20.77
N GLY A 91 15.91 -21.59 20.11
CA GLY A 91 14.59 -22.04 20.55
C GLY A 91 14.60 -22.97 21.78
N VAL A 92 15.64 -23.80 21.93
CA VAL A 92 15.77 -24.80 23.01
C VAL A 92 16.34 -24.19 24.29
N GLN A 93 17.16 -23.14 24.22
CA GLN A 93 17.66 -22.45 25.42
C GLN A 93 16.51 -21.80 26.23
N ASN A 94 15.41 -21.41 25.58
CA ASN A 94 14.23 -20.85 26.24
C ASN A 94 13.35 -21.88 26.97
N THR A 95 13.55 -23.18 26.72
CA THR A 95 12.71 -24.26 27.27
C THR A 95 13.43 -25.14 28.28
N ARG A 96 14.69 -24.86 28.61
CA ARG A 96 15.44 -25.57 29.68
C ARG A 96 15.24 -24.96 31.07
N ASN A 97 14.01 -24.61 31.41
CA ASN A 97 13.66 -24.39 32.81
C ASN A 97 12.87 -25.63 33.29
N PRO A 98 13.53 -26.63 33.93
CA PRO A 98 12.86 -27.86 34.36
C PRO A 98 11.80 -27.64 35.46
N ASN A 99 11.57 -26.40 35.88
CA ASN A 99 10.57 -26.03 36.89
C ASN A 99 9.33 -25.31 36.30
N ALA A 100 9.20 -25.20 34.98
CA ALA A 100 8.06 -24.48 34.37
C ALA A 100 6.90 -25.41 34.02
N LEU A 101 6.16 -25.88 35.04
CA LEU A 101 4.77 -26.36 34.92
C LEU A 101 3.88 -25.66 35.98
N PRO A 102 2.58 -25.54 35.71
CA PRO A 102 1.82 -24.31 35.87
C PRO A 102 1.42 -24.11 37.33
N THR A 103 1.91 -23.04 37.94
CA THR A 103 1.31 -22.53 39.17
C THR A 103 0.81 -21.14 38.87
N GLN A 104 -0.40 -21.09 38.28
CA GLN A 104 -1.21 -19.87 38.34
C GLN A 104 -1.63 -19.76 39.81
N PRO A 105 -1.11 -18.79 40.60
CA PRO A 105 -1.71 -18.53 41.90
C PRO A 105 -3.15 -18.10 41.62
N ALA A 106 -4.12 -18.85 42.16
CA ALA A 106 -5.53 -18.51 42.06
C ALA A 106 -5.70 -17.02 42.38
N PRO A 107 -6.47 -16.26 41.59
CA PRO A 107 -6.70 -14.85 41.88
C PRO A 107 -7.30 -14.75 43.28
N VAL A 108 -6.55 -14.15 44.22
CA VAL A 108 -7.06 -13.83 45.55
C VAL A 108 -8.03 -12.68 45.36
N VAL A 109 -9.32 -13.01 45.24
CA VAL A 109 -10.41 -12.03 45.22
C VAL A 109 -10.57 -11.54 46.65
N ILE A 110 -9.97 -10.40 46.97
CA ILE A 110 -10.25 -9.69 48.22
C ILE A 110 -11.59 -8.99 48.02
N VAL A 111 -12.68 -9.65 48.41
CA VAL A 111 -14.01 -9.03 48.50
C VAL A 111 -14.02 -8.12 49.73
N SER A 112 -13.70 -6.84 49.52
CA SER A 112 -13.98 -5.79 50.50
C SER A 112 -15.48 -5.51 50.50
N SER A 113 -16.28 -6.36 51.16
CA SER A 113 -17.67 -6.00 51.46
C SER A 113 -17.65 -4.98 52.61
N PRO A 114 -18.11 -3.73 52.43
CA PRO A 114 -18.27 -2.82 53.56
C PRO A 114 -19.29 -3.44 54.50
N VAL A 115 -18.89 -3.70 55.75
CA VAL A 115 -19.85 -4.00 56.82
C VAL A 115 -20.81 -2.82 56.90
N PRO A 116 -22.14 -3.03 56.83
CA PRO A 116 -23.09 -1.95 56.97
C PRO A 116 -22.85 -1.25 58.30
N THR A 117 -22.36 0.00 58.23
CA THR A 117 -22.30 0.90 59.37
C THR A 117 -23.68 0.95 60.01
N GLU A 118 -23.77 0.60 61.29
CA GLU A 118 -25.00 0.74 62.06
C GLU A 118 -25.49 2.20 61.94
N ARG A 119 -26.60 2.36 61.23
CA ARG A 119 -27.30 3.63 61.09
C ARG A 119 -27.74 4.08 62.48
N PRO A 120 -27.36 5.28 62.95
CA PRO A 120 -27.90 5.83 64.19
C PRO A 120 -29.44 5.79 64.12
N ALA A 121 -30.04 5.09 65.07
CA ALA A 121 -31.48 5.11 65.24
C ALA A 121 -31.90 6.51 65.70
N ALA A 122 -32.85 7.08 64.96
CA ALA A 122 -33.46 8.40 65.15
C ALA A 122 -32.67 9.60 64.59
N PHE A 123 -33.07 10.01 63.38
CA PHE A 123 -33.14 11.44 63.05
C PHE A 123 -34.48 11.94 63.60
N PRO A 124 -34.56 13.09 64.31
CA PRO A 124 -35.84 13.69 64.65
C PRO A 124 -36.63 13.92 63.35
N ALA A 125 -37.88 13.45 63.30
CA ALA A 125 -38.77 13.52 62.13
C ALA A 125 -39.25 14.95 61.80
N SER A 126 -38.49 15.96 62.18
CA SER A 126 -38.73 17.34 61.81
C SER A 126 -37.38 18.02 61.71
N PRO A 127 -36.94 18.46 60.51
CA PRO A 127 -35.90 19.47 60.47
C PRO A 127 -36.42 20.64 61.30
N ALA A 128 -35.67 21.08 62.30
CA ALA A 128 -35.92 22.38 62.89
C ALA A 128 -35.94 23.36 61.72
N THR A 129 -37.11 23.88 61.36
CA THR A 129 -37.19 24.90 60.32
C THR A 129 -36.26 26.01 60.78
N PRO A 130 -35.17 26.30 60.04
CA PRO A 130 -34.27 27.36 60.43
C PRO A 130 -35.09 28.64 60.46
N THR A 131 -35.45 29.07 61.67
CA THR A 131 -36.20 30.30 61.86
C THR A 131 -35.15 31.40 61.78
N LEU A 132 -35.00 32.00 60.59
CA LEU A 132 -34.14 33.16 60.45
C LEU A 132 -34.63 34.23 61.44
N PRO A 133 -33.77 34.72 62.34
CA PRO A 133 -34.13 35.82 63.21
C PRO A 133 -34.59 37.02 62.36
N ALA A 134 -35.63 37.74 62.78
CA ALA A 134 -36.27 38.81 62.00
C ALA A 134 -35.28 39.90 61.52
N GLN A 135 -34.17 40.09 62.24
CA GLN A 135 -33.06 40.97 61.87
C GLN A 135 -32.37 40.61 60.54
N PHE A 136 -32.44 39.35 60.08
CA PHE A 136 -31.83 38.90 58.82
C PHE A 136 -32.82 38.89 57.64
N ARG A 137 -34.10 39.24 57.86
CA ARG A 137 -35.12 39.24 56.79
C ARG A 137 -34.83 40.25 55.67
N ASN A 138 -34.16 41.36 56.01
CA ASN A 138 -33.76 42.38 55.03
C ASN A 138 -32.52 41.99 54.19
N LEU A 139 -31.81 40.92 54.55
CA LEU A 139 -30.67 40.41 53.77
C LEU A 139 -31.08 39.33 52.75
N LEU A 140 -32.37 38.95 52.73
CA LEU A 140 -32.94 38.03 51.74
C LEU A 140 -33.26 38.71 50.40
N GLN A 141 -33.11 40.03 50.31
CA GLN A 141 -33.17 40.75 49.06
C GLN A 141 -31.85 40.50 48.32
N ALA A 142 -31.84 39.62 47.33
CA ALA A 142 -30.70 39.49 46.43
C ALA A 142 -30.51 40.83 45.69
N PRO A 143 -29.33 41.47 45.76
CA PRO A 143 -28.99 42.55 44.82
C PRO A 143 -29.36 42.14 43.39
N ALA A 144 -30.13 42.98 42.69
CA ALA A 144 -30.55 42.73 41.31
C ALA A 144 -29.36 42.72 40.32
N ASP A 145 -28.19 43.20 40.76
CA ASP A 145 -27.03 43.49 39.92
C ASP A 145 -25.79 42.67 40.30
N PHE A 146 -25.96 41.38 40.60
CA PHE A 146 -24.81 40.46 40.66
C PHE A 146 -24.31 40.12 39.25
N SER A 147 -23.53 41.03 38.69
CA SER A 147 -22.73 40.76 37.50
C SER A 147 -21.53 39.88 37.89
N LEU A 148 -21.46 38.66 37.34
CA LEU A 148 -20.26 37.81 37.40
C LEU A 148 -19.20 38.37 36.45
N ALA A 149 -18.71 39.58 36.75
CA ALA A 149 -17.59 40.21 36.06
C ALA A 149 -16.28 39.64 36.60
N GLY A 150 -15.89 38.47 36.07
CA GLY A 150 -14.56 37.90 36.25
C GLY A 150 -13.83 37.82 34.90
N PRO A 151 -12.49 37.76 34.89
CA PRO A 151 -11.76 37.42 33.67
C PRO A 151 -12.22 36.04 33.19
N VAL A 152 -12.71 35.97 31.95
CA VAL A 152 -12.97 34.68 31.31
C VAL A 152 -11.64 33.98 31.10
N LEU A 153 -11.54 32.74 31.57
CA LEU A 153 -10.40 31.90 31.24
C LEU A 153 -10.38 31.69 29.71
N PRO A 154 -9.20 31.72 29.06
CA PRO A 154 -9.11 31.35 27.67
C PRO A 154 -9.65 29.93 27.48
N THR A 155 -10.44 29.72 26.44
CA THR A 155 -10.95 28.39 26.10
C THR A 155 -9.78 27.43 25.88
N VAL A 156 -9.74 26.35 26.66
CA VAL A 156 -8.76 25.28 26.47
C VAL A 156 -9.09 24.55 25.16
N PHE A 157 -8.19 24.63 24.19
CA PHE A 157 -8.27 23.83 22.97
C PHE A 157 -7.66 22.46 23.25
N ILE A 158 -8.51 21.44 23.43
CA ILE A 158 -8.08 20.05 23.54
C ILE A 158 -7.67 19.56 22.15
N SER A 159 -6.38 19.26 21.96
CA SER A 159 -5.92 18.51 20.79
C SER A 159 -6.55 17.12 20.83
N PRO A 160 -7.01 16.56 19.70
CA PRO A 160 -7.35 15.15 19.65
C PRO A 160 -6.15 14.32 20.11
N THR A 161 -6.38 13.38 21.02
CA THR A 161 -5.36 12.41 21.41
C THR A 161 -5.02 11.58 20.18
N PRO A 162 -3.74 11.47 19.78
CA PRO A 162 -3.36 10.60 18.67
C PRO A 162 -3.80 9.17 18.95
N ILE A 163 -4.65 8.61 18.08
CA ILE A 163 -5.06 7.22 18.16
C ILE A 163 -3.99 6.39 17.45
N TYR A 164 -3.41 5.44 18.16
CA TYR A 164 -2.45 4.50 17.57
C TYR A 164 -3.19 3.38 16.86
N ILE A 165 -2.59 2.84 15.81
CA ILE A 165 -3.10 1.64 15.14
C ILE A 165 -2.79 0.46 16.04
N GLU A 166 -3.83 -0.26 16.45
CA GLU A 166 -3.74 -1.48 17.26
C GLU A 166 -4.64 -2.57 16.66
N ILE A 167 -4.39 -3.82 17.05
CA ILE A 167 -5.22 -4.95 16.61
C ILE A 167 -6.63 -4.78 17.19
N GLY A 168 -7.65 -4.95 16.35
CA GLY A 168 -9.05 -4.77 16.71
C GLY A 168 -9.57 -3.34 16.57
N VAL A 169 -8.71 -2.37 16.23
CA VAL A 169 -9.12 -1.00 15.90
C VAL A 169 -9.52 -0.92 14.43
N ARG A 170 -10.43 0.00 14.11
CA ARG A 170 -10.79 0.35 12.74
C ARG A 170 -9.83 1.38 12.20
N VAL A 171 -9.38 1.19 10.98
CA VAL A 171 -8.52 2.15 10.28
C VAL A 171 -9.19 2.63 9.01
N ARG A 172 -8.98 3.89 8.70
CA ARG A 172 -9.38 4.52 7.45
C ARG A 172 -8.16 4.71 6.57
N VAL A 173 -8.31 4.40 5.29
CA VAL A 173 -7.28 4.67 4.28
C VAL A 173 -7.22 6.17 4.00
N VAL A 174 -6.03 6.77 4.08
CA VAL A 174 -5.81 8.22 3.88
C VAL A 174 -4.53 8.52 3.09
N GLY A 175 -4.46 9.71 2.51
CA GLY A 175 -3.21 10.24 1.94
C GLY A 175 -2.86 9.69 0.56
N LEU A 176 -3.87 9.29 -0.23
CA LEU A 176 -3.63 8.69 -1.55
C LEU A 176 -3.61 9.70 -2.69
N SER A 177 -3.92 10.98 -2.46
CA SER A 177 -3.80 12.06 -3.46
C SER A 177 -4.47 11.77 -4.82
N GLY A 178 -5.52 10.94 -4.82
CA GLY A 178 -6.24 10.50 -6.02
C GLY A 178 -5.87 9.10 -6.54
N ASP A 179 -4.86 8.45 -5.97
CA ASP A 179 -4.52 7.04 -6.24
C ASP A 179 -5.31 6.08 -5.33
N GLU A 180 -5.07 4.77 -5.53
CA GLU A 180 -5.62 3.70 -4.69
C GLU A 180 -4.52 3.03 -3.85
N LEU A 181 -4.85 2.62 -2.63
CA LEU A 181 -3.95 1.87 -1.76
C LEU A 181 -3.86 0.43 -2.26
N ASN A 182 -2.63 -0.05 -2.47
CA ASN A 182 -2.37 -1.44 -2.81
C ASN A 182 -2.40 -2.31 -1.55
N ILE A 183 -3.34 -3.25 -1.48
CA ILE A 183 -3.38 -4.30 -0.46
C ILE A 183 -2.66 -5.53 -1.00
N ARG A 184 -1.68 -6.02 -0.24
CA ARG A 184 -0.75 -7.07 -0.67
C ARG A 184 -0.99 -8.39 0.05
N ASP A 185 -0.50 -9.47 -0.53
CA ASP A 185 -0.55 -10.82 0.06
C ASP A 185 0.29 -10.96 1.33
N SER A 186 1.35 -10.17 1.43
CA SER A 186 2.32 -10.19 2.52
C SER A 186 2.86 -8.78 2.81
N ALA A 187 3.39 -8.60 4.02
CA ALA A 187 4.03 -7.36 4.42
C ALA A 187 5.36 -7.18 3.69
N GLY A 188 5.46 -6.13 2.88
CA GLY A 188 6.67 -5.80 2.13
C GLY A 188 6.37 -5.16 0.77
N ILE A 189 7.36 -4.44 0.26
CA ILE A 189 7.37 -3.86 -1.08
C ILE A 189 7.87 -4.89 -2.10
N PHE A 190 8.86 -5.69 -1.72
CA PHE A 190 9.54 -6.65 -2.60
C PHE A 190 9.02 -8.08 -2.45
N GLY A 191 8.89 -8.79 -3.57
CA GLY A 191 8.48 -10.20 -3.57
C GLY A 191 7.00 -10.43 -3.18
N THR A 192 6.20 -9.36 -3.16
CA THR A 192 4.80 -9.40 -2.76
C THR A 192 3.87 -9.15 -3.94
N THR A 193 2.67 -9.71 -3.88
CA THR A 193 1.64 -9.57 -4.93
C THR A 193 0.53 -8.65 -4.43
N VAL A 194 0.09 -7.70 -5.26
CA VAL A 194 -1.08 -6.88 -4.95
C VAL A 194 -2.34 -7.73 -5.15
N LEU A 195 -3.08 -7.98 -4.06
CA LEU A 195 -4.33 -8.72 -4.09
C LEU A 195 -5.45 -7.87 -4.66
N PHE A 196 -5.59 -6.63 -4.17
CA PHE A 196 -6.59 -5.68 -4.62
C PHE A 196 -6.17 -4.25 -4.28
N ARG A 197 -6.85 -3.28 -4.88
CA ARG A 197 -6.66 -1.86 -4.64
C ARG A 197 -7.90 -1.25 -4.01
N VAL A 198 -7.69 -0.25 -3.18
CA VAL A 198 -8.76 0.35 -2.38
C VAL A 198 -8.69 1.87 -2.46
N PRO A 199 -9.81 2.56 -2.71
CA PRO A 199 -9.84 4.02 -2.73
C PRO A 199 -9.67 4.61 -1.32
N GLU A 200 -9.28 5.88 -1.30
CA GLU A 200 -9.18 6.67 -0.07
C GLU A 200 -10.52 6.74 0.66
N GLY A 201 -10.47 6.73 1.98
CA GLY A 201 -11.63 6.84 2.85
C GLY A 201 -12.29 5.50 3.18
N THR A 202 -11.85 4.39 2.57
CA THR A 202 -12.33 3.05 2.90
C THR A 202 -11.90 2.64 4.31
N ILE A 203 -12.77 1.92 5.02
CA ILE A 203 -12.57 1.50 6.40
C ILE A 203 -12.29 0.00 6.46
N PHE A 204 -11.29 -0.38 7.25
CA PHE A 204 -10.94 -1.77 7.51
C PHE A 204 -10.77 -2.05 9.00
N ASP A 205 -10.91 -3.30 9.38
CA ASP A 205 -10.53 -3.79 10.70
C ASP A 205 -9.07 -4.26 10.68
N VAL A 206 -8.29 -3.85 11.67
CA VAL A 206 -6.92 -4.33 11.86
C VAL A 206 -6.98 -5.70 12.53
N VAL A 207 -6.47 -6.72 11.84
CA VAL A 207 -6.50 -8.12 12.34
C VAL A 207 -5.13 -8.63 12.77
N ALA A 208 -4.04 -8.07 12.24
CA ALA A 208 -2.68 -8.41 12.65
C ALA A 208 -1.69 -7.27 12.35
N GLY A 209 -0.49 -7.37 12.91
CA GLY A 209 0.57 -6.37 12.82
C GLY A 209 0.98 -5.83 14.20
N PRO A 210 1.91 -4.89 14.28
CA PRO A 210 2.71 -4.36 13.18
C PRO A 210 3.82 -5.34 12.78
N LEU A 211 3.99 -5.56 11.48
CA LEU A 211 5.19 -6.23 10.96
C LEU A 211 6.11 -5.19 10.32
N GLN A 212 7.36 -5.13 10.78
CA GLN A 212 8.33 -4.19 10.25
C GLN A 212 9.12 -4.86 9.11
N VAL A 213 8.84 -4.47 7.87
CA VAL A 213 9.47 -5.00 6.65
C VAL A 213 9.76 -3.84 5.70
N ASP A 214 10.92 -3.90 5.04
CA ASP A 214 11.37 -2.85 4.11
C ASP A 214 11.38 -1.45 4.75
N ASN A 215 11.70 -1.38 6.05
CA ASN A 215 11.73 -0.16 6.85
C ASN A 215 10.37 0.57 6.96
N LEU A 216 9.27 -0.14 6.70
CA LEU A 216 7.89 0.31 6.87
C LEU A 216 7.17 -0.59 7.88
N SER A 217 6.20 -0.02 8.59
CA SER A 217 5.28 -0.80 9.43
C SER A 217 4.08 -1.24 8.60
N TRP A 218 3.83 -2.54 8.58
CA TRP A 218 2.73 -3.15 7.84
C TRP A 218 1.67 -3.67 8.79
N TRP A 219 0.42 -3.47 8.41
CA TRP A 219 -0.75 -3.93 9.14
C TRP A 219 -1.60 -4.81 8.24
N GLN A 220 -2.10 -5.90 8.79
CA GLN A 220 -3.04 -6.76 8.11
C GLN A 220 -4.45 -6.24 8.34
N LEU A 221 -5.12 -5.95 7.24
CA LEU A 221 -6.44 -5.35 7.19
C LEU A 221 -7.44 -6.38 6.68
N ARG A 222 -8.63 -6.39 7.26
CA ARG A 222 -9.77 -7.19 6.83
C ARG A 222 -10.97 -6.29 6.61
N ASP A 223 -11.69 -6.49 5.52
CA ASP A 223 -12.94 -5.78 5.27
C ASP A 223 -14.01 -6.24 6.28
N PRO A 224 -14.67 -5.32 7.00
CA PRO A 224 -15.76 -5.69 7.93
C PRO A 224 -16.97 -6.30 7.21
N ASN A 225 -17.17 -6.00 5.92
CA ASN A 225 -18.31 -6.50 5.15
C ASN A 225 -17.99 -7.79 4.37
N ASP A 226 -16.71 -8.04 4.08
CA ASP A 226 -16.26 -9.19 3.29
C ASP A 226 -15.01 -9.83 3.91
N PRO A 227 -15.16 -10.94 4.66
CA PRO A 227 -14.03 -11.58 5.32
C PRO A 227 -13.01 -12.19 4.34
N THR A 228 -13.33 -12.30 3.05
CA THR A 228 -12.40 -12.79 2.02
C THR A 228 -11.40 -11.71 1.58
N ARG A 229 -11.72 -10.43 1.81
CA ARG A 229 -10.85 -9.29 1.52
C ARG A 229 -9.94 -9.03 2.71
N ILE A 230 -8.82 -9.77 2.72
CA ILE A 230 -7.76 -9.63 3.72
C ILE A 230 -6.41 -9.44 3.04
N GLY A 231 -5.58 -8.57 3.60
CA GLY A 231 -4.20 -8.40 3.14
C GLY A 231 -3.43 -7.33 3.90
N TRP A 232 -2.22 -7.04 3.44
CA TRP A 232 -1.28 -6.16 4.12
C TRP A 232 -1.20 -4.79 3.47
N ALA A 233 -1.20 -3.75 4.31
CA ALA A 233 -1.06 -2.35 3.92
C ALA A 233 0.01 -1.65 4.77
N ALA A 234 0.65 -0.64 4.20
CA ALA A 234 1.63 0.18 4.90
C ALA A 234 0.93 1.19 5.84
N SER A 235 1.44 1.33 7.06
CA SER A 235 0.89 2.19 8.11
C SER A 235 0.78 3.67 7.73
N GLN A 236 1.64 4.14 6.82
CA GLN A 236 1.69 5.54 6.39
C GLN A 236 0.42 6.01 5.67
N TYR A 237 -0.39 5.07 5.16
CA TYR A 237 -1.65 5.35 4.47
C TYR A 237 -2.87 4.98 5.31
N LEU A 238 -2.68 4.78 6.62
CA LEU A 238 -3.71 4.33 7.55
C LEU A 238 -3.86 5.31 8.70
N GLU A 239 -5.08 5.69 9.00
CA GLU A 239 -5.45 6.52 10.14
C GLU A 239 -6.41 5.71 11.03
N ALA A 240 -6.08 5.57 12.32
CA ALA A 240 -6.95 4.90 13.27
C ALA A 240 -8.17 5.78 13.57
N ILE A 241 -9.37 5.18 13.51
CA ILE A 241 -10.63 5.84 13.82
C ILE A 241 -11.26 5.21 15.07
N PRO A 242 -11.91 6.02 15.94
CA PRO A 242 -12.55 5.54 17.15
C PRO A 242 -13.86 4.75 16.89
#